data_AF-A0A1E4LEF5-F1
#
_entry.id   AF-A0A1E4LEF5-F1
#
_cell.length_a   1.000
_cell.length_b   1.000
_cell.length_c   1.000
_cell.angle_alpha   90.00
_cell.angle_beta   90.00
_cell.angle_gamma   90.00
#
_symmetry.space_group_name_H-M   'P 1'
#
loop_
_entity.id
_entity.type
_entity.pdbx_description
1 polymer ?
#
loop_
_entity_poly.entity_id
_entity_poly.type
_entity_poly.pdbx_seq_one_letter_code
_entity_poly.pdbx_strand_id
1 'polypeptide(L)'
;MLLTAALMAPMTLALGACSTLASLSPWSGDQATLDPAQDPAALPAEELYNRGVDSMNAKRYSTAAQQYDLVEQTYPYSSWAVSAQLMQGYAQYLQGQYTVAIATLDRFIQLHPAHRDIAYAYYLRALCFYEQIADIRRDQKETREAMGALQEVVNRFPNSAYARDAKLKIDLARDHLAGKEMEIGRWYQSQHLYAAAIGRFQRVVDDYQTTNHVAEALHRLTEIYLVLGLPDQARKTAAVLGYNYPGSQWYLDSYRALMADGQVKDPGGLPVPNDQPGFLSR
;
A
#
# COMPACT_ATOMS: atom_id res chain seq x y z
N MET A 1 16.31 -36.29 86.64
CA MET A 1 16.57 -35.47 87.85
C MET A 1 17.20 -34.17 87.39
N LEU A 2 16.52 -33.03 87.66
CA LEU A 2 17.06 -31.72 88.10
C LEU A 2 18.17 -31.07 87.22
N LEU A 3 18.23 -29.79 86.87
CA LEU A 3 17.55 -28.56 87.27
C LEU A 3 17.95 -27.46 86.23
N THR A 4 17.01 -26.60 85.87
CA THR A 4 17.12 -25.15 85.53
C THR A 4 18.44 -24.50 85.10
N ALA A 5 18.40 -23.78 83.98
CA ALA A 5 18.91 -22.40 83.87
C ALA A 5 18.27 -21.69 82.66
N ALA A 6 17.31 -20.80 82.94
CA ALA A 6 16.69 -19.91 81.97
C ALA A 6 17.59 -18.67 81.80
N LEU A 7 17.99 -18.36 80.56
CA LEU A 7 18.57 -17.08 80.19
C LEU A 7 17.62 -16.39 79.21
N MET A 8 17.10 -15.23 79.61
CA MET A 8 16.22 -14.38 78.82
C MET A 8 16.97 -13.76 77.64
N ALA A 9 16.42 -13.86 76.44
CA ALA A 9 16.77 -13.04 75.29
C ALA A 9 15.55 -12.18 74.91
N PRO A 10 15.68 -10.85 74.78
CA PRO A 10 14.56 -9.99 74.41
C PRO A 10 14.24 -10.13 72.91
N MET A 11 12.99 -10.49 72.63
CA MET A 11 12.38 -10.58 71.32
C MET A 11 12.04 -9.16 70.82
N THR A 12 12.84 -8.63 69.89
CA THR A 12 12.53 -7.37 69.19
C THR A 12 11.61 -7.64 68.00
N LEU A 13 10.31 -7.40 68.21
CA LEU A 13 9.30 -7.33 67.15
C LEU A 13 9.50 -6.04 66.33
N ALA A 14 10.10 -6.16 65.15
CA ALA A 14 10.07 -5.11 64.15
C ALA A 14 8.71 -5.13 63.43
N LEU A 15 7.79 -4.25 63.86
CA LEU A 15 6.54 -3.94 63.17
C LEU A 15 6.86 -3.22 61.84
N GLY A 16 6.83 -3.97 60.74
CA GLY A 16 6.89 -3.44 59.38
C GLY A 16 5.56 -2.82 58.94
N ALA A 17 5.15 -1.74 59.60
CA ALA A 17 3.92 -1.00 59.29
C ALA A 17 4.21 0.50 59.17
N CYS A 18 4.95 0.91 58.13
CA CYS A 18 5.12 2.32 57.74
C CYS A 18 5.62 2.42 56.29
N SER A 19 4.84 1.94 55.31
CA SER A 19 5.08 2.25 53.89
C SER A 19 3.87 2.93 53.22
N THR A 20 2.79 3.16 53.97
CA THR A 20 1.59 3.87 53.51
C THR A 20 1.65 5.40 53.70
N LEU A 21 2.76 5.95 54.20
CA LEU A 21 2.96 7.40 54.34
C LEU A 21 3.65 8.06 53.13
N ALA A 22 4.19 7.27 52.19
CA ALA A 22 4.81 7.81 50.97
C ALA A 22 3.79 8.29 49.91
N SER A 23 2.49 7.99 50.09
CA SER A 23 1.41 8.51 49.24
C SER A 23 0.90 9.89 49.68
N LEU A 24 1.40 10.44 50.78
CA LEU A 24 1.19 11.83 51.14
C LEU A 24 2.37 12.62 50.59
N SER A 25 2.26 13.09 49.35
CA SER A 25 3.15 14.12 48.82
C SER A 25 3.11 15.33 49.76
N PRO A 26 4.23 15.68 50.43
CA PRO A 26 4.27 16.87 51.26
C PRO A 26 4.06 18.08 50.33
N TRP A 27 3.03 18.85 50.61
CA TRP A 27 2.69 20.04 49.84
C TRP A 27 3.91 20.98 49.77
N SER A 28 4.46 21.18 48.57
CA SER A 28 5.69 21.94 48.32
C SER A 28 5.49 23.46 48.21
N GLY A 29 4.28 23.97 48.42
CA GLY A 29 3.98 25.41 48.38
C GLY A 29 4.09 26.08 47.01
N ASP A 30 4.45 25.34 45.95
CA ASP A 30 4.55 25.87 44.59
C ASP A 30 3.16 26.05 43.97
N GLN A 31 2.78 27.28 43.64
CA GLN A 31 1.51 27.60 42.98
C GLN A 31 1.33 26.89 41.63
N ALA A 32 2.42 26.54 40.94
CA ALA A 32 2.39 25.80 39.68
C ALA A 32 1.89 24.35 39.83
N THR A 33 1.86 23.79 41.06
CA THR A 33 1.29 22.46 41.33
C THR A 33 -0.19 22.51 41.75
N LEU A 34 -0.75 23.72 41.87
CA LEU A 34 -2.16 23.97 42.20
C LEU A 34 -3.04 24.20 40.96
N ASP A 35 -2.45 24.35 39.77
CA ASP A 35 -3.22 24.37 38.54
C ASP A 35 -3.76 22.94 38.33
N PRO A 36 -5.08 22.72 38.42
CA PRO A 36 -5.63 21.42 38.06
C PRO A 36 -5.18 21.14 36.63
N ALA A 37 -4.63 19.95 36.38
CA ALA A 37 -4.41 19.49 35.01
C ALA A 37 -5.72 19.75 34.26
N GLN A 38 -5.71 20.74 33.36
CA GLN A 38 -6.94 21.23 32.75
C GLN A 38 -7.63 20.04 32.12
N ASP A 39 -8.86 19.76 32.56
CA ASP A 39 -9.66 18.70 31.98
C ASP A 39 -9.71 18.95 30.46
N PRO A 40 -9.21 18.03 29.62
CA PRO A 40 -9.23 18.22 28.18
C PRO A 40 -10.64 18.52 27.65
N ALA A 41 -11.69 18.09 28.37
CA ALA A 41 -13.09 18.38 28.04
C ALA A 41 -13.53 19.84 28.34
N ALA A 42 -12.73 20.63 29.04
CA ALA A 42 -13.03 22.03 29.40
C ALA A 42 -12.50 23.05 28.38
N LEU A 43 -11.71 22.62 27.39
CA LEU A 43 -11.06 23.50 26.41
C LEU A 43 -11.94 23.73 25.18
N PRO A 44 -11.98 24.94 24.60
CA PRO A 44 -12.71 25.19 23.36
C PRO A 44 -12.31 24.23 22.23
N ALA A 45 -13.27 23.88 21.37
CA ALA A 45 -13.04 22.94 20.26
C ALA A 45 -11.89 23.34 19.32
N GLU A 46 -11.72 24.64 19.07
CA GLU A 46 -10.63 25.20 18.27
C GLU A 46 -9.26 24.95 18.92
N GLU A 47 -9.16 25.15 20.23
CA GLU A 47 -7.91 24.96 20.99
C GLU A 47 -7.48 23.48 20.96
N LEU A 48 -8.44 22.56 21.16
CA LEU A 48 -8.19 21.12 21.05
C LEU A 48 -7.75 20.71 19.63
N TYR A 49 -8.39 21.27 18.60
CA TYR A 49 -8.00 21.03 17.22
C TYR A 49 -6.58 21.53 16.94
N ASN A 50 -6.23 22.73 17.41
CA ASN A 50 -4.91 23.32 17.23
C ASN A 50 -3.81 22.49 17.91
N ARG A 51 -4.07 21.87 19.07
CA ARG A 51 -3.13 20.90 19.68
C ARG A 51 -2.86 19.69 18.78
N GLY A 52 -3.88 19.24 18.04
CA GLY A 52 -3.73 18.22 17.00
C GLY A 52 -2.83 18.71 15.86
N VAL A 53 -3.03 19.94 15.40
CA VAL A 53 -2.20 20.58 14.35
C VAL A 53 -0.74 20.72 14.81
N ASP A 54 -0.50 21.18 16.04
CA ASP A 54 0.85 21.28 16.60
C ASP A 54 1.53 19.91 16.67
N SER A 55 0.77 18.87 17.05
CA SER A 55 1.26 17.50 17.07
C SER A 55 1.59 16.99 15.66
N MET A 56 0.81 17.34 14.63
CA MET A 56 1.11 17.04 13.23
C MET A 56 2.41 17.72 12.77
N ASN A 57 2.57 19.01 13.09
CA ASN A 57 3.77 19.79 12.75
C ASN A 57 5.02 19.21 13.42
N ALA A 58 4.87 18.73 14.67
CA ALA A 58 5.92 18.02 15.40
C ALA A 58 6.14 16.56 14.94
N LYS A 59 5.42 16.09 13.89
CA LYS A 59 5.43 14.71 13.38
C LYS A 59 5.02 13.65 14.41
N ARG A 60 4.30 14.05 15.46
CA ARG A 60 3.74 13.17 16.50
C ARG A 60 2.37 12.66 16.08
N TYR A 61 2.32 11.89 14.98
CA TYR A 61 1.06 11.51 14.34
C TYR A 61 0.12 10.71 15.25
N SER A 62 0.66 9.83 16.11
CA SER A 62 -0.14 9.09 17.09
C SER A 62 -0.85 10.03 18.07
N THR A 63 -0.14 11.06 18.55
CA THR A 63 -0.71 12.05 19.47
C THR A 63 -1.72 12.92 18.74
N ALA A 64 -1.41 13.35 17.51
CA ALA A 64 -2.33 14.12 16.69
C ALA A 64 -3.67 13.39 16.48
N ALA A 65 -3.62 12.11 16.10
CA ALA A 65 -4.82 11.29 15.92
C ALA A 65 -5.68 11.21 17.19
N GLN A 66 -5.06 11.11 18.37
CA GLN A 66 -5.77 11.11 19.66
C GLN A 66 -6.38 12.49 19.99
N GLN A 67 -5.68 13.59 19.69
CA GLN A 67 -6.22 14.93 19.89
C GLN A 67 -7.43 15.18 18.98
N TYR A 68 -7.37 14.75 17.72
CA TYR A 68 -8.50 14.87 16.80
C TYR A 68 -9.69 13.99 17.23
N ASP A 69 -9.43 12.77 17.70
CA ASP A 69 -10.47 11.89 18.26
C ASP A 69 -11.16 12.54 19.46
N LEU A 70 -10.40 13.18 20.34
CA LEU A 70 -10.93 13.91 21.49
C LEU A 70 -11.84 15.08 21.08
N VAL A 71 -11.52 15.79 19.98
CA VAL A 71 -12.41 16.84 19.45
C VAL A 71 -13.76 16.26 19.03
N GLU A 72 -13.76 15.10 18.34
CA GLU A 72 -14.99 14.41 17.93
C GLU A 72 -15.82 13.96 19.15
N GLN A 73 -15.16 13.41 20.18
CA GLN A 73 -15.83 12.95 21.40
C GLN A 73 -16.42 14.10 22.24
N THR A 74 -15.70 15.22 22.34
CA THR A 74 -16.08 16.35 23.21
C THR A 74 -17.09 17.26 22.53
N TYR A 75 -16.93 17.49 21.21
CA TYR A 75 -17.76 18.43 20.45
C TYR A 75 -18.30 17.84 19.13
N PRO A 76 -19.13 16.77 19.17
CA PRO A 76 -19.55 16.02 17.97
C PRO A 76 -20.24 16.85 16.88
N TYR A 77 -20.93 17.92 17.27
CA TYR A 77 -21.70 18.78 16.35
C TYR A 77 -20.94 20.03 15.89
N SER A 78 -19.69 20.21 16.33
CA SER A 78 -18.89 21.36 15.91
C SER A 78 -18.35 21.18 14.48
N SER A 79 -18.16 22.29 13.76
CA SER A 79 -17.44 22.28 12.47
C SER A 79 -16.00 21.77 12.61
N TRP A 80 -15.40 21.95 13.80
CA TRP A 80 -14.08 21.44 14.14
C TRP A 80 -14.05 19.92 14.22
N ALA A 81 -15.11 19.26 14.70
CA ALA A 81 -15.17 17.79 14.73
C ALA A 81 -15.14 17.18 13.32
N VAL A 82 -15.87 17.77 12.37
CA VAL A 82 -15.83 17.33 10.96
C VAL A 82 -14.42 17.45 10.39
N SER A 83 -13.74 18.58 10.64
CA SER A 83 -12.36 18.81 10.19
C SER A 83 -11.37 17.89 10.92
N ALA A 84 -11.59 17.63 12.20
CA ALA A 84 -10.78 16.76 13.04
C ALA A 84 -10.84 15.31 12.54
N GLN A 85 -12.02 14.80 12.18
CA GLN A 85 -12.19 13.44 11.69
C GLN A 85 -11.38 13.19 10.39
N LEU A 86 -11.39 14.14 9.45
CA LEU A 86 -10.57 14.04 8.23
C LEU A 86 -9.07 14.08 8.56
N MET A 87 -8.65 14.96 9.48
CA MET A 87 -7.26 15.05 9.91
C MET A 87 -6.80 13.86 10.75
N GLN A 88 -7.70 13.21 11.48
CA GLN A 88 -7.45 11.96 12.19
C GLN A 88 -7.08 10.86 11.18
N GLY A 89 -7.87 10.70 10.12
CA GLY A 89 -7.58 9.75 9.04
C GLY A 89 -6.23 10.05 8.35
N TYR A 90 -5.91 11.33 8.14
CA TYR A 90 -4.61 11.74 7.60
C TYR A 90 -3.44 11.46 8.55
N ALA A 91 -3.59 11.72 9.84
CA ALA A 91 -2.58 11.39 10.84
C ALA A 91 -2.33 9.87 10.90
N GLN A 92 -3.40 9.06 10.85
CA GLN A 92 -3.30 7.59 10.82
C GLN A 92 -2.61 7.08 9.55
N TYR A 93 -2.89 7.68 8.39
CA TYR A 93 -2.17 7.40 7.14
C TYR A 93 -0.67 7.67 7.29
N LEU A 94 -0.28 8.83 7.83
CA LEU A 94 1.14 9.16 8.06
C LEU A 94 1.82 8.26 9.08
N GLN A 95 1.06 7.65 9.99
CA GLN A 95 1.55 6.66 10.93
C GLN A 95 1.73 5.26 10.29
N GLY A 96 1.24 5.05 9.07
CA GLY A 96 1.18 3.74 8.42
C GLY A 96 0.06 2.84 8.93
N GLN A 97 -0.89 3.36 9.71
CA GLN A 97 -2.06 2.63 10.20
C GLN A 97 -3.19 2.63 9.16
N TYR A 98 -2.91 2.09 7.98
CA TYR A 98 -3.80 2.22 6.82
C TYR A 98 -5.19 1.61 7.03
N THR A 99 -5.30 0.47 7.68
CA THR A 99 -6.60 -0.17 7.96
C THR A 99 -7.48 0.70 8.88
N VAL A 100 -6.87 1.33 9.89
CA VAL A 100 -7.58 2.24 10.80
C VAL A 100 -7.98 3.52 10.08
N ALA A 101 -7.06 4.08 9.27
CA ALA A 101 -7.32 5.24 8.44
C ALA A 101 -8.50 5.02 7.48
N ILE A 102 -8.58 3.85 6.83
CA ILE A 102 -9.70 3.50 5.95
C ILE A 102 -11.01 3.55 6.72
N ALA A 103 -11.09 2.95 7.92
CA ALA A 103 -12.31 2.95 8.73
C ALA A 103 -12.73 4.37 9.15
N THR A 104 -11.78 5.22 9.56
CA THR A 104 -12.04 6.63 9.90
C THR A 104 -12.53 7.42 8.68
N LEU A 105 -11.90 7.23 7.51
CA LEU A 105 -12.26 7.92 6.27
C LEU A 105 -13.59 7.45 5.70
N ASP A 106 -13.90 6.15 5.79
CA ASP A 106 -15.21 5.60 5.42
C ASP A 106 -16.32 6.22 6.26
N ARG A 107 -16.10 6.37 7.58
CA ARG A 107 -17.05 7.07 8.45
C ARG A 107 -17.22 8.53 8.02
N PHE A 108 -16.13 9.24 7.72
CA PHE A 108 -16.20 10.63 7.26
C PHE A 108 -17.01 10.77 5.97
N ILE A 109 -16.75 9.89 4.99
CA ILE A 109 -17.46 9.87 3.70
C ILE A 109 -18.96 9.60 3.90
N GLN A 110 -19.31 8.68 4.80
CA GLN A 110 -20.71 8.34 5.09
C GLN A 110 -21.46 9.48 5.80
N LEU A 111 -20.82 10.12 6.78
CA LEU A 111 -21.45 11.18 7.57
C LEU A 111 -21.48 12.53 6.85
N HIS A 112 -20.49 12.81 5.98
CA HIS A 112 -20.27 14.14 5.40
C HIS A 112 -20.07 14.12 3.87
N PRO A 113 -20.99 13.51 3.08
CA PRO A 113 -20.82 13.36 1.63
C PRO A 113 -20.80 14.68 0.84
N ALA A 114 -21.37 15.76 1.39
CA ALA A 114 -21.41 17.09 0.77
C ALA A 114 -20.26 18.01 1.23
N HIS A 115 -19.29 17.50 1.99
CA HIS A 115 -18.17 18.31 2.48
C HIS A 115 -17.28 18.79 1.33
N ARG A 116 -16.72 20.01 1.44
CA ARG A 116 -15.86 20.60 0.38
C ARG A 116 -14.64 19.72 0.05
N ASP A 117 -14.10 19.04 1.06
CA ASP A 117 -12.90 18.21 0.97
C ASP A 117 -13.23 16.71 0.77
N ILE A 118 -14.45 16.38 0.36
CA ILE A 118 -14.88 14.98 0.16
C ILE A 118 -14.00 14.27 -0.87
N ALA A 119 -13.57 14.96 -1.93
CA ALA A 119 -12.68 14.40 -2.95
C ALA A 119 -11.33 13.98 -2.35
N TYR A 120 -10.81 14.75 -1.39
CA TYR A 120 -9.58 14.44 -0.69
C TYR A 120 -9.75 13.21 0.22
N ALA A 121 -10.88 13.09 0.92
CA ALA A 121 -11.17 11.93 1.77
C ALA A 121 -11.20 10.61 0.96
N TYR A 122 -11.90 10.59 -0.17
CA TYR A 122 -11.90 9.43 -1.08
C TYR A 122 -10.50 9.10 -1.60
N TYR A 123 -9.73 10.12 -1.96
CA TYR A 123 -8.37 9.94 -2.45
C TYR A 123 -7.42 9.41 -1.37
N LEU A 124 -7.46 9.97 -0.17
CA LEU A 124 -6.64 9.50 0.96
C LEU A 124 -6.99 8.07 1.35
N ARG A 125 -8.27 7.69 1.30
CA ARG A 125 -8.71 6.31 1.49
C ARG A 125 -8.13 5.39 0.42
N ALA A 126 -8.16 5.81 -0.85
CA ALA A 126 -7.56 5.05 -1.95
C ALA A 126 -6.04 4.89 -1.79
N LEU A 127 -5.34 5.93 -1.30
CA LEU A 127 -3.92 5.84 -0.95
C LEU A 127 -3.66 4.82 0.16
N CYS A 128 -4.51 4.74 1.19
CA CYS A 128 -4.35 3.74 2.24
C CYS A 128 -4.40 2.31 1.69
N PHE A 129 -5.26 2.02 0.70
CA PHE A 129 -5.23 0.73 0.01
C PHE A 129 -3.98 0.57 -0.86
N TYR A 130 -3.58 1.62 -1.57
CA TYR A 130 -2.41 1.61 -2.45
C TYR A 130 -1.10 1.31 -1.70
N GLU A 131 -0.91 1.89 -0.50
CA GLU A 131 0.29 1.63 0.31
C GLU A 131 0.33 0.21 0.90
N GLN A 132 -0.79 -0.52 0.86
CA GLN A 132 -0.88 -1.93 1.29
C GLN A 132 -0.60 -2.91 0.15
N ILE A 133 -0.29 -2.43 -1.06
CA ILE A 133 0.07 -3.29 -2.19
C ILE A 133 1.31 -4.12 -1.82
N ALA A 134 1.13 -5.43 -1.83
CA ALA A 134 2.19 -6.39 -1.57
C ALA A 134 3.02 -6.66 -2.84
N ASP A 135 4.21 -7.23 -2.66
CA ASP A 135 5.07 -7.71 -3.74
C ASP A 135 4.31 -8.61 -4.75
N ILE A 136 4.73 -8.55 -6.02
CA ILE A 136 4.14 -9.27 -7.17
C ILE A 136 3.90 -10.75 -6.88
N ARG A 137 4.80 -11.40 -6.12
CA ARG A 137 4.73 -12.83 -5.79
C ARG A 137 3.60 -13.19 -4.83
N ARG A 138 3.10 -12.21 -4.07
CA ARG A 138 2.08 -12.41 -3.03
C ARG A 138 0.67 -12.31 -3.61
N ASP A 139 -0.34 -12.59 -2.80
CA ASP A 139 -1.72 -12.36 -3.22
C ASP A 139 -1.93 -10.88 -3.60
N GLN A 140 -2.79 -10.65 -4.58
CA GLN A 140 -3.00 -9.33 -5.19
C GLN A 140 -4.42 -8.81 -4.91
N LYS A 141 -5.03 -9.24 -3.80
CA LYS A 141 -6.35 -8.76 -3.40
C LYS A 141 -6.28 -7.25 -3.11
N GLU A 142 -5.29 -6.83 -2.34
CA GLU A 142 -5.05 -5.45 -1.94
C GLU A 142 -4.82 -4.56 -3.17
N THR A 143 -4.09 -5.06 -4.18
CA THR A 143 -3.90 -4.36 -5.46
C THR A 143 -5.21 -4.11 -6.20
N ARG A 144 -6.11 -5.11 -6.24
CA ARG A 144 -7.43 -4.96 -6.86
C ARG A 144 -8.32 -3.99 -6.07
N GLU A 145 -8.28 -4.06 -4.75
CA GLU A 145 -9.01 -3.13 -3.87
C GLU A 145 -8.51 -1.69 -4.05
N ALA A 146 -7.20 -1.49 -4.10
CA ALA A 146 -6.58 -0.19 -4.38
C ALA A 146 -7.00 0.37 -5.74
N MET A 147 -6.94 -0.44 -6.79
CA MET A 147 -7.42 -0.04 -8.12
C MET A 147 -8.90 0.36 -8.10
N GLY A 148 -9.75 -0.41 -7.42
CA GLY A 148 -11.17 -0.09 -7.27
C GLY A 148 -11.40 1.25 -6.57
N ALA A 149 -10.70 1.49 -5.46
CA ALA A 149 -10.79 2.75 -4.71
C ALA A 149 -10.27 3.96 -5.52
N LEU A 150 -9.16 3.80 -6.24
CA LEU A 150 -8.63 4.84 -7.12
C LEU A 150 -9.59 5.13 -8.29
N GLN A 151 -10.19 4.09 -8.88
CA GLN A 151 -11.16 4.24 -9.95
C GLN A 151 -12.42 4.99 -9.47
N GLU A 152 -12.83 4.79 -8.22
CA GLU A 152 -13.92 5.55 -7.60
C GLU A 152 -13.60 7.06 -7.55
N VAL A 153 -12.37 7.43 -7.17
CA VAL A 153 -11.92 8.84 -7.19
C VAL A 153 -12.00 9.43 -8.59
N VAL A 154 -11.52 8.69 -9.59
CA VAL A 154 -11.54 9.12 -11.01
C VAL A 154 -12.97 9.30 -11.52
N ASN A 155 -13.87 8.38 -11.16
CA ASN A 155 -15.26 8.40 -11.61
C ASN A 155 -16.07 9.52 -10.95
N ARG A 156 -15.89 9.73 -9.64
CA ARG A 156 -16.66 10.73 -8.88
C ARG A 156 -16.10 12.15 -9.04
N PHE A 157 -14.78 12.29 -9.14
CA PHE A 157 -14.11 13.59 -9.12
C PHE A 157 -13.16 13.79 -10.33
N PRO A 158 -13.63 13.62 -11.57
CA PRO A 158 -12.77 13.52 -12.76
C PRO A 158 -11.91 14.77 -13.03
N ASN A 159 -12.36 15.94 -12.59
CA ASN A 159 -11.67 17.23 -12.81
C ASN A 159 -10.75 17.64 -11.64
N SER A 160 -10.66 16.83 -10.58
CA SER A 160 -9.81 17.13 -9.43
C SER A 160 -8.33 16.82 -9.72
N ALA A 161 -7.43 17.48 -8.99
CA ALA A 161 -6.00 17.14 -9.03
C ALA A 161 -5.77 15.67 -8.60
N TYR A 162 -6.58 15.18 -7.67
CA TYR A 162 -6.54 13.80 -7.17
C TYR A 162 -6.85 12.76 -8.23
N ALA A 163 -7.78 13.05 -9.15
CA ALA A 163 -8.10 12.12 -10.23
C ALA A 163 -6.96 11.96 -11.23
N ARG A 164 -6.12 12.98 -11.43
CA ARG A 164 -4.93 12.88 -12.28
C ARG A 164 -3.90 11.95 -11.67
N ASP A 165 -3.61 12.12 -10.39
CA ASP A 165 -2.69 11.23 -9.67
C ASP A 165 -3.24 9.80 -9.57
N ALA A 166 -4.53 9.66 -9.27
CA ALA A 166 -5.19 8.36 -9.19
C ALA A 166 -5.10 7.56 -10.49
N LYS A 167 -5.24 8.21 -11.66
CA LYS A 167 -5.04 7.56 -12.97
C LYS A 167 -3.64 6.97 -13.12
N LEU A 168 -2.61 7.74 -12.76
CA LEU A 168 -1.23 7.27 -12.81
C LEU A 168 -1.03 6.05 -11.88
N LYS A 169 -1.58 6.11 -10.67
CA LYS A 169 -1.50 4.98 -9.72
C LYS A 169 -2.28 3.74 -10.19
N ILE A 170 -3.41 3.93 -10.89
CA ILE A 170 -4.14 2.82 -11.53
C ILE A 170 -3.26 2.16 -12.59
N ASP A 171 -2.57 2.95 -13.41
CA ASP A 171 -1.70 2.41 -14.46
C ASP A 171 -0.52 1.63 -13.85
N LEU A 172 0.09 2.14 -12.77
CA LEU A 172 1.13 1.42 -12.02
C LEU A 172 0.61 0.12 -11.39
N ALA A 173 -0.59 0.13 -10.80
CA ALA A 173 -1.19 -1.07 -10.23
C ALA A 173 -1.55 -2.11 -11.31
N ARG A 174 -1.98 -1.67 -12.50
CA ARG A 174 -2.18 -2.54 -13.67
C ARG A 174 -0.88 -3.18 -14.14
N ASP A 175 0.19 -2.39 -14.23
CA ASP A 175 1.52 -2.89 -14.58
C ASP A 175 1.99 -3.96 -13.58
N HIS A 176 1.75 -3.72 -12.28
CA HIS A 176 2.04 -4.69 -11.22
C HIS A 176 1.28 -6.02 -11.38
N LEU A 177 -0.02 -5.96 -11.71
CA LEU A 177 -0.83 -7.16 -11.97
C LEU A 177 -0.36 -7.91 -13.23
N ALA A 178 -0.01 -7.18 -14.29
CA ALA A 178 0.57 -7.77 -15.50
C ALA A 178 1.92 -8.44 -15.21
N GLY A 179 2.77 -7.79 -14.40
CA GLY A 179 4.05 -8.34 -13.93
C GLY A 179 3.89 -9.68 -13.22
N LYS A 180 2.80 -9.87 -12.45
CA LYS A 180 2.49 -11.16 -11.81
C LYS A 180 2.19 -12.24 -12.82
N GLU A 181 1.35 -11.96 -13.81
CA GLU A 181 1.05 -12.93 -14.86
C GLU A 181 2.31 -13.27 -15.68
N MET A 182 3.18 -12.29 -15.94
CA MET A 182 4.48 -12.52 -16.56
C MET A 182 5.39 -13.41 -15.72
N GLU A 183 5.51 -13.18 -14.41
CA GLU A 183 6.36 -14.00 -13.54
C GLU A 183 5.90 -15.46 -13.52
N ILE A 184 4.59 -15.69 -13.40
CA ILE A 184 4.01 -17.03 -13.44
C ILE A 184 4.20 -17.66 -14.83
N GLY A 185 4.00 -16.89 -15.91
CA GLY A 185 4.19 -17.34 -17.28
C GLY A 185 5.62 -17.78 -17.57
N ARG A 186 6.61 -16.97 -17.17
CA ARG A 186 8.05 -17.30 -17.28
C ARG A 186 8.39 -18.55 -16.49
N TRP A 187 7.84 -18.69 -15.28
CA TRP A 187 8.05 -19.89 -14.48
C TRP A 187 7.52 -21.14 -15.22
N TYR A 188 6.28 -21.13 -15.72
CA TYR A 188 5.74 -22.24 -16.50
C TYR A 188 6.54 -22.54 -17.77
N GLN A 189 6.98 -21.50 -18.48
CA GLN A 189 7.83 -21.65 -19.67
C GLN A 189 9.15 -22.34 -19.31
N SER A 190 9.79 -21.97 -18.19
CA SER A 190 11.03 -22.61 -17.71
C SER A 190 10.87 -24.09 -17.37
N GLN A 191 9.65 -24.50 -16.97
CA GLN A 191 9.31 -25.89 -16.67
C GLN A 191 8.80 -26.66 -17.92
N HIS A 192 8.88 -26.05 -19.11
CA HIS A 192 8.34 -26.58 -20.37
C HIS A 192 6.82 -26.85 -20.33
N LEU A 193 6.09 -26.20 -19.41
CA LEU A 193 4.64 -26.26 -19.27
C LEU A 193 3.97 -25.23 -20.20
N TYR A 194 4.17 -25.42 -21.51
CA TYR A 194 3.84 -24.44 -22.54
C TYR A 194 2.35 -24.04 -22.59
N ALA A 195 1.43 -24.99 -22.42
CA ALA A 195 -0.01 -24.67 -22.43
C ALA A 195 -0.40 -23.72 -21.30
N ALA A 196 0.16 -23.91 -20.09
CA ALA A 196 -0.08 -23.03 -18.96
C ALA A 196 0.58 -21.66 -19.15
N ALA A 197 1.80 -21.64 -19.69
CA ALA A 197 2.51 -20.40 -20.01
C ALA A 197 1.75 -19.54 -21.04
N ILE A 198 1.24 -20.16 -22.12
CA ILE A 198 0.41 -19.48 -23.13
C ILE A 198 -0.77 -18.78 -22.47
N GLY A 199 -1.53 -19.47 -21.60
CA GLY A 199 -2.69 -18.87 -20.93
C GLY A 199 -2.34 -17.67 -20.06
N ARG A 200 -1.13 -17.64 -19.46
CA ARG A 200 -0.64 -16.51 -18.67
C ARG A 200 -0.25 -15.32 -19.54
N PHE A 201 0.53 -15.55 -20.59
CA PHE A 201 0.94 -14.48 -21.50
C PHE A 201 -0.24 -13.93 -22.31
N GLN A 202 -1.20 -14.76 -22.72
CA GLN A 202 -2.44 -14.31 -23.34
C GLN A 202 -3.21 -13.38 -22.41
N ARG A 203 -3.34 -13.70 -21.12
CA ARG A 203 -3.98 -12.80 -20.15
C ARG A 203 -3.31 -11.43 -20.10
N VAL A 204 -1.98 -11.36 -20.20
CA VAL A 204 -1.26 -10.07 -20.28
C VAL A 204 -1.66 -9.27 -21.52
N VAL A 205 -1.76 -9.94 -22.67
CA VAL A 205 -2.15 -9.31 -23.95
C VAL A 205 -3.61 -8.90 -23.96
N ASP A 206 -4.49 -9.68 -23.34
CA ASP A 206 -5.94 -9.45 -23.39
C ASP A 206 -6.38 -8.42 -22.33
N ASP A 207 -5.93 -8.57 -21.08
CA ASP A 207 -6.43 -7.77 -19.95
C ASP A 207 -5.56 -6.55 -19.62
N TYR A 208 -4.28 -6.53 -20.03
CA TYR A 208 -3.28 -5.54 -19.61
C TYR A 208 -2.58 -4.83 -20.77
N GLN A 209 -3.33 -4.53 -21.83
CA GLN A 209 -2.88 -3.94 -23.10
C GLN A 209 -2.07 -2.63 -22.98
N THR A 210 -2.28 -1.86 -21.91
CA THR A 210 -1.62 -0.56 -21.68
C THR A 210 -0.29 -0.68 -20.93
N THR A 211 0.11 -1.90 -20.54
CA THR A 211 1.30 -2.13 -19.72
C THR A 211 2.54 -2.38 -20.57
N ASN A 212 3.73 -2.17 -20.00
CA ASN A 212 5.00 -2.40 -20.71
C ASN A 212 5.29 -3.89 -20.93
N HIS A 213 4.53 -4.77 -20.27
CA HIS A 213 4.69 -6.22 -20.33
C HIS A 213 4.14 -6.87 -21.61
N VAL A 214 3.28 -6.17 -22.36
CA VAL A 214 2.61 -6.73 -23.55
C VAL A 214 3.60 -7.13 -24.64
N ALA A 215 4.62 -6.31 -24.89
CA ALA A 215 5.62 -6.59 -25.91
C ALA A 215 6.40 -7.89 -25.61
N GLU A 216 6.78 -8.09 -24.34
CA GLU A 216 7.42 -9.32 -23.91
C GLU A 216 6.47 -10.51 -23.98
N ALA A 217 5.22 -10.36 -23.52
CA ALA A 217 4.22 -11.43 -23.57
C ALA A 217 4.00 -11.96 -24.99
N LEU A 218 3.89 -11.06 -25.98
CA LEU A 218 3.76 -11.42 -27.40
C LEU A 218 5.01 -12.15 -27.93
N HIS A 219 6.20 -11.72 -27.51
CA HIS A 219 7.43 -12.41 -27.86
C HIS A 219 7.47 -13.82 -27.27
N ARG A 220 7.21 -13.99 -25.97
CA ARG A 220 7.17 -15.31 -25.31
C ARG A 220 6.11 -16.23 -25.90
N LEU A 221 4.94 -15.70 -26.28
CA LEU A 221 3.94 -16.47 -27.04
C LEU A 221 4.48 -16.94 -28.39
N THR A 222 5.17 -16.07 -29.13
CA THR A 222 5.81 -16.43 -30.40
C THR A 222 6.84 -17.54 -30.21
N GLU A 223 7.69 -17.44 -29.19
CA GLU A 223 8.67 -18.46 -28.83
C GLU A 223 8.01 -19.82 -28.57
N ILE A 224 6.97 -19.83 -27.72
CA ILE A 224 6.27 -21.06 -27.37
C ILE A 224 5.58 -21.67 -28.59
N TYR A 225 4.94 -20.86 -29.43
CA TYR A 225 4.29 -21.37 -30.64
C TYR A 225 5.29 -22.00 -31.63
N LEU A 226 6.51 -21.46 -31.74
CA LEU A 226 7.56 -22.08 -32.54
C LEU A 226 7.98 -23.43 -31.96
N VAL A 227 8.21 -23.52 -30.64
CA VAL A 227 8.58 -24.77 -29.98
C VAL A 227 7.51 -25.85 -30.14
N LEU A 228 6.24 -25.46 -30.13
CA LEU A 228 5.12 -26.38 -30.34
C LEU A 228 4.89 -26.77 -31.81
N GLY A 229 5.66 -26.21 -32.75
CA GLY A 229 5.48 -26.46 -34.18
C GLY A 229 4.21 -25.82 -34.75
N LEU A 230 3.79 -24.67 -34.19
CA LEU A 230 2.62 -23.89 -34.60
C LEU A 230 3.03 -22.58 -35.30
N PRO A 231 3.71 -22.64 -36.46
CA PRO A 231 4.33 -21.48 -37.09
C PRO A 231 3.31 -20.42 -37.52
N ASP A 232 2.09 -20.82 -37.89
CA ASP A 232 1.03 -19.88 -38.27
C ASP A 232 0.64 -18.96 -37.11
N GLN A 233 0.57 -19.51 -35.89
CA GLN A 233 0.26 -18.73 -34.67
C GLN A 233 1.45 -17.86 -34.26
N ALA A 234 2.66 -18.39 -34.39
CA ALA A 234 3.88 -17.62 -34.16
C ALA A 234 3.95 -16.40 -35.08
N ARG A 235 3.73 -16.57 -36.39
CA ARG A 235 3.74 -15.45 -37.36
C ARG A 235 2.66 -14.42 -37.06
N LYS A 236 1.45 -14.83 -36.70
CA LYS A 236 0.37 -13.90 -36.32
C LYS A 236 0.74 -13.08 -35.08
N THR A 237 1.24 -13.74 -34.04
CA THR A 237 1.63 -13.09 -32.79
C THR A 237 2.79 -12.11 -33.01
N ALA A 238 3.81 -12.50 -33.76
CA ALA A 238 4.93 -11.64 -34.11
C ALA A 238 4.52 -10.46 -35.01
N ALA A 239 3.53 -10.64 -35.90
CA ALA A 239 2.98 -9.55 -36.70
C ALA A 239 2.30 -8.49 -35.83
N VAL A 240 1.52 -8.92 -34.81
CA VAL A 240 0.92 -8.01 -33.82
C VAL A 240 2.00 -7.27 -33.04
N LEU A 241 3.05 -7.97 -32.62
CA LEU A 241 4.19 -7.36 -31.94
C LEU A 241 4.90 -6.32 -32.81
N GLY A 242 5.19 -6.65 -34.07
CA GLY A 242 5.87 -5.74 -35.00
C GLY A 242 5.03 -4.52 -35.38
N TYR A 243 3.71 -4.68 -35.47
CA TYR A 243 2.80 -3.57 -35.77
C TYR A 243 2.71 -2.58 -34.60
N ASN A 244 2.55 -3.06 -33.36
CA ASN A 244 2.34 -2.20 -32.20
C ASN A 244 3.64 -1.69 -31.55
N TYR A 245 4.72 -2.47 -31.65
CA TYR A 245 6.00 -2.19 -30.99
C TYR A 245 7.18 -2.26 -31.97
N PRO A 246 7.15 -1.50 -33.08
CA PRO A 246 8.23 -1.49 -34.06
C PRO A 246 9.53 -1.04 -33.40
N GLY A 247 10.62 -1.79 -33.61
CA GLY A 247 11.94 -1.47 -33.05
C GLY A 247 12.14 -1.85 -31.58
N SER A 248 11.15 -2.46 -30.91
CA SER A 248 11.37 -3.06 -29.59
C SER A 248 12.39 -4.21 -29.68
N GLN A 249 13.18 -4.41 -28.61
CA GLN A 249 14.10 -5.55 -28.52
C GLN A 249 13.36 -6.88 -28.71
N TRP A 250 12.17 -6.99 -28.13
CA TRP A 250 11.27 -8.15 -28.24
C TRP A 250 10.86 -8.45 -29.68
N TYR A 251 10.59 -7.41 -30.48
CA TYR A 251 10.30 -7.57 -31.90
C TYR A 251 11.51 -8.11 -32.66
N LEU A 252 12.70 -7.53 -32.45
CA LEU A 252 13.93 -7.97 -33.12
C LEU A 252 14.24 -9.44 -32.82
N ASP A 253 14.09 -9.85 -31.56
CA ASP A 253 14.34 -11.22 -31.13
C ASP A 253 13.30 -12.20 -31.68
N SER A 254 12.01 -11.82 -31.71
CA SER A 254 10.95 -12.62 -32.35
C SER A 254 11.17 -12.80 -33.85
N TYR A 255 11.60 -11.73 -34.53
CA TYR A 255 11.88 -11.77 -35.96
C TYR A 255 13.06 -12.70 -36.28
N ARG A 256 14.14 -12.62 -35.49
CA ARG A 256 15.29 -13.53 -35.61
C ARG A 256 14.88 -14.98 -35.40
N ALA A 257 14.05 -15.26 -34.39
CA ALA A 257 13.55 -16.62 -34.14
C ALA A 257 12.75 -17.16 -35.33
N LEU A 258 11.88 -16.35 -35.93
CA LEU A 258 11.14 -16.73 -37.13
C LEU A 258 12.02 -16.95 -38.36
N MET A 259 13.08 -16.17 -38.54
CA MET A 259 14.04 -16.39 -39.61
C MET A 259 14.83 -17.69 -39.42
N ALA A 260 15.26 -17.98 -38.18
CA ALA A 260 15.98 -19.19 -37.85
C ALA A 260 15.13 -20.45 -38.10
N ASP A 261 13.81 -20.37 -37.86
CA ASP A 261 12.85 -21.44 -38.17
C ASP A 261 12.47 -21.51 -39.67
N GLY A 262 12.97 -20.59 -40.51
CA GLY A 262 12.69 -20.55 -41.95
C GLY A 262 11.32 -19.96 -42.32
N GLN A 263 10.62 -19.33 -41.37
CA GLN A 263 9.29 -18.75 -41.56
C GLN A 263 9.31 -17.40 -42.27
N VAL A 264 10.45 -16.70 -42.27
CA VAL A 264 10.62 -15.36 -42.84
C VAL A 264 11.95 -15.31 -43.61
N LYS A 265 11.96 -14.67 -44.78
CA LYS A 265 13.17 -14.46 -45.60
C LYS A 265 13.94 -13.23 -45.12
N ASP A 266 15.26 -13.28 -45.12
CA ASP A 266 16.13 -12.17 -44.71
C ASP A 266 16.04 -10.99 -45.71
N PRO A 267 15.61 -9.78 -45.27
CA PRO A 267 15.55 -8.59 -46.11
C PRO A 267 16.91 -7.86 -46.20
N GLY A 268 17.98 -8.35 -45.56
CA GLY A 268 19.34 -7.83 -45.74
C GLY A 268 19.61 -6.48 -45.07
N GLY A 269 18.99 -6.21 -43.91
CA GLY A 269 19.08 -4.88 -43.27
C GLY A 269 18.87 -4.80 -41.75
N LEU A 270 18.80 -5.93 -41.03
CA LEU A 270 18.67 -5.90 -39.56
C LEU A 270 20.06 -5.99 -38.89
N PRO A 271 20.28 -5.23 -37.79
CA PRO A 271 21.55 -5.31 -37.07
C PRO A 271 21.82 -6.72 -36.55
N VAL A 272 23.01 -7.22 -36.92
CA VAL A 272 23.60 -8.49 -36.49
C VAL A 272 23.81 -8.46 -34.96
N PRO A 273 23.65 -9.57 -34.21
CA PRO A 273 23.57 -9.54 -32.76
C PRO A 273 24.85 -9.04 -32.08
N ASN A 274 24.73 -8.19 -31.06
CA ASN A 274 25.70 -8.21 -29.96
C ASN A 274 25.45 -9.47 -29.14
N ASP A 275 26.51 -10.14 -28.69
CA ASP A 275 26.53 -11.37 -27.87
C ASP A 275 25.55 -11.33 -26.68
N GLN A 276 24.28 -11.67 -26.92
CA GLN A 276 23.26 -11.81 -25.90
C GLN A 276 22.95 -13.29 -25.69
N PRO A 277 22.71 -13.73 -24.44
CA PRO A 277 22.38 -15.11 -24.14
C PRO A 277 21.23 -15.59 -25.04
N GLY A 278 21.45 -16.73 -25.71
CA GLY A 278 20.52 -17.30 -26.68
C GLY A 278 19.16 -17.71 -26.07
N PHE A 279 18.28 -18.17 -26.95
CA PHE A 279 16.86 -18.53 -26.75
C PHE A 279 16.49 -19.18 -25.40
N LEU A 280 17.36 -19.96 -24.76
CA LEU A 280 17.09 -20.69 -23.51
C LEU A 280 17.71 -20.06 -22.25
N SER A 281 18.37 -18.92 -22.37
CA SER A 281 19.26 -18.39 -21.33
C SER A 281 18.83 -17.04 -20.73
N ARG A 282 17.55 -16.66 -20.88
CA ARG A 282 16.95 -15.45 -20.27
C ARG A 282 15.60 -15.69 -19.64
#